data_AF-A0A800J796-F1
#
_entry.id   AF-A0A800J796-F1
#
_cell.length_a   1.000
_cell.length_b   1.000
_cell.length_c   1.000
_cell.angle_alpha   90.00
_cell.angle_beta   90.00
_cell.angle_gamma   90.00
#
_symmetry.space_group_name_H-M   'P 1'
#
loop_
_entity.id
_entity.type
_entity.pdbx_description
1 polymer ?
#
loop_
_entity_poly.entity_id
_entity_poly.type
_entity_poly.pdbx_seq_one_letter_code
_entity_poly.pdbx_strand_id
1 'polypeptide(L)'
;MEETERKRQLAAVAERLAMLQERLARTQLVDPSRQSGEAVRFGAHVVLTGSDGSERRFQIVGVDEADAAEGRVAFTSPIARAVTGKKVGDAAELATASGTESLVV
;
A
#
# COMPACT_ATOMS: atom_id res chain seq x y z
N MET A 1 -27.08 -34.45 -5.78
CA MET A 1 -25.74 -34.06 -5.31
C MET A 1 -25.14 -32.96 -6.19
N GLU A 2 -25.28 -33.06 -7.53
CA GLU A 2 -24.80 -32.04 -8.49
C GLU A 2 -25.46 -30.65 -8.36
N GLU A 3 -26.76 -30.57 -8.05
CA GLU A 3 -27.46 -29.28 -7.90
C GLU A 3 -26.98 -28.48 -6.67
N THR A 4 -26.65 -29.18 -5.58
CA THR A 4 -26.15 -28.56 -4.34
C THR A 4 -24.75 -27.96 -4.53
N GLU A 5 -23.89 -28.64 -5.28
CA GLU A 5 -22.57 -28.12 -5.64
C GLU A 5 -22.67 -26.89 -6.55
N ARG A 6 -23.57 -26.93 -7.55
CA ARG A 6 -23.81 -25.80 -8.45
C ARG A 6 -24.35 -24.58 -7.70
N LYS A 7 -25.28 -24.79 -6.75
CA LYS A 7 -25.77 -23.74 -5.85
C LYS A 7 -24.67 -23.16 -4.97
N ARG A 8 -23.77 -23.99 -4.42
CA ARG A 8 -22.62 -23.53 -3.62
C ARG A 8 -21.64 -22.69 -4.46
N GLN A 9 -21.32 -23.12 -5.67
CA GLN A 9 -20.46 -22.36 -6.57
C GLN A 9 -21.06 -20.99 -6.92
N LEU A 10 -22.37 -20.95 -7.26
CA LEU A 10 -23.06 -19.69 -7.54
C LEU A 10 -23.08 -18.77 -6.32
N ALA A 11 -23.30 -19.31 -5.12
CA ALA A 11 -23.27 -18.52 -3.89
C ALA A 11 -21.89 -17.91 -3.62
N ALA A 12 -20.81 -18.67 -3.79
CA ALA A 12 -19.45 -18.18 -3.60
C ALA A 12 -19.09 -17.07 -4.60
N VAL A 13 -19.53 -17.20 -5.85
CA VAL A 13 -19.34 -16.15 -6.87
C VAL A 13 -20.15 -14.90 -6.53
N ALA A 14 -21.41 -15.06 -6.11
CA ALA A 14 -22.27 -13.94 -5.74
C ALA A 14 -21.75 -13.18 -4.50
N GLU A 15 -21.23 -13.90 -3.50
CA GLU A 15 -20.59 -13.31 -2.32
C GLU A 15 -19.36 -12.49 -2.73
N ARG A 16 -18.48 -13.07 -3.56
CA ARG A 16 -17.30 -12.36 -4.07
C ARG A 16 -17.69 -11.12 -4.86
N LEU A 17 -18.75 -11.19 -5.67
CA LEU A 17 -19.25 -10.04 -6.43
C LEU A 17 -19.75 -8.93 -5.50
N ALA A 18 -20.55 -9.26 -4.49
CA ALA A 18 -21.05 -8.29 -3.52
C ALA A 18 -19.91 -7.60 -2.76
N MET A 19 -18.90 -8.35 -2.31
CA MET A 19 -17.72 -7.80 -1.66
C MET A 19 -16.95 -6.82 -2.56
N LEU A 20 -16.78 -7.16 -3.85
CA LEU A 20 -16.11 -6.28 -4.82
C LEU A 20 -16.92 -5.02 -5.10
N GLN A 21 -18.25 -5.14 -5.23
CA GLN A 21 -19.14 -4.00 -5.44
C GLN A 21 -19.12 -3.03 -4.25
N GLU A 22 -19.14 -3.55 -3.03
CA GLU A 22 -19.04 -2.70 -1.83
C GLU A 22 -17.71 -1.96 -1.76
N ARG A 23 -16.60 -2.63 -2.08
CA ARG A 23 -15.28 -2.01 -2.14
C ARG A 23 -15.24 -0.88 -3.17
N LEU A 24 -15.75 -1.13 -4.38
CA LEU A 24 -15.84 -0.11 -5.42
C LEU A 24 -16.69 1.09 -4.98
N ALA A 25 -17.84 0.84 -4.35
CA ALA A 25 -18.74 1.90 -3.88
C ALA A 25 -18.12 2.82 -2.81
N ARG A 26 -17.17 2.31 -2.01
CA ARG A 26 -16.48 3.05 -0.95
C ARG A 26 -15.12 3.61 -1.38
N THR A 27 -14.65 3.28 -2.60
CA THR A 27 -13.33 3.70 -3.06
C THR A 27 -13.33 5.20 -3.35
N GLN A 28 -12.30 5.89 -2.84
CA GLN A 28 -12.06 7.29 -3.15
C GLN A 28 -10.86 7.40 -4.10
N LEU A 29 -11.09 8.00 -5.27
CA LEU A 29 -10.01 8.28 -6.21
C LEU A 29 -9.15 9.42 -5.67
N VAL A 30 -7.87 9.14 -5.41
CA VAL A 30 -6.87 10.13 -5.04
C VAL A 30 -6.02 10.43 -6.26
N ASP A 31 -6.00 11.68 -6.70
CA ASP A 31 -5.15 12.13 -7.81
C ASP A 31 -3.79 12.59 -7.27
N PRO A 32 -2.68 11.87 -7.55
CA PRO A 32 -1.35 12.25 -7.08
C PRO A 32 -0.83 13.53 -7.76
N SER A 33 -1.29 13.84 -8.98
CA SER A 33 -0.79 14.97 -9.78
C SER A 33 -1.17 16.34 -9.20
N ARG A 34 -2.20 16.39 -8.36
CA ARG A 34 -2.69 17.60 -7.70
C ARG A 34 -2.02 17.85 -6.35
N GLN A 35 -1.11 16.98 -5.93
CA GLN A 35 -0.37 17.10 -4.67
C GLN A 35 0.91 17.90 -4.91
N SER A 36 1.29 18.75 -3.96
CA SER A 36 2.44 19.66 -4.10
C SER A 36 3.81 18.96 -4.21
N GLY A 37 3.86 17.62 -4.15
CA GLY A 37 5.10 16.83 -4.19
C GLY A 37 6.04 17.05 -2.99
N GLU A 38 5.70 17.96 -2.07
CA GLU A 38 6.57 18.33 -0.95
C GLU A 38 6.63 17.28 0.15
N ALA A 39 5.60 16.43 0.27
CA ALA A 39 5.50 15.42 1.31
C ALA A 39 5.02 14.10 0.73
N VAL A 40 5.55 13.00 1.28
CA VAL A 40 5.17 11.65 0.91
C VAL A 40 3.70 11.39 1.21
N ARG A 41 2.94 10.97 0.20
CA ARG A 41 1.50 10.76 0.25
C ARG A 41 1.12 9.55 -0.59
N PHE A 42 -0.18 9.23 -0.61
CA PHE A 42 -0.73 8.18 -1.44
C PHE A 42 -0.40 8.40 -2.93
N GLY A 43 0.14 7.37 -3.59
CA GLY A 43 0.62 7.40 -4.96
C GLY A 43 2.07 7.86 -5.13
N ALA A 44 2.74 8.34 -4.09
CA ALA A 44 4.11 8.83 -4.17
C ALA A 44 5.12 7.70 -4.38
N HIS A 45 6.11 7.96 -5.23
CA HIS A 45 7.33 7.15 -5.33
C HIS A 45 8.34 7.66 -4.32
N VAL A 46 8.79 6.77 -3.45
CA VAL A 46 9.69 7.07 -2.33
C VAL A 46 10.97 6.30 -2.51
N VAL A 47 12.10 6.97 -2.30
CA VAL A 47 13.42 6.36 -2.18
C VAL A 47 13.86 6.57 -0.74
N LEU A 48 14.21 5.49 -0.06
CA LEU A 48 14.76 5.54 1.30
C LEU A 48 16.21 5.12 1.27
N THR A 49 17.07 5.89 1.92
CA THR A 49 18.50 5.59 2.05
C THR A 49 18.82 5.21 3.49
N GLY A 50 19.39 4.02 3.67
CA GLY A 50 19.91 3.53 4.94
C GLY A 50 21.28 4.10 5.27
N SER A 51 21.68 4.00 6.54
CA SER A 51 22.99 4.45 7.02
C SER A 51 24.18 3.67 6.43
N ASP A 52 23.92 2.47 5.92
CA ASP A 52 24.85 1.61 5.20
C ASP A 52 24.96 1.95 3.70
N GLY A 53 24.20 2.95 3.23
CA GLY A 53 24.11 3.32 1.82
C GLY A 53 23.15 2.46 1.00
N SER A 54 22.36 1.58 1.64
CA SER A 54 21.32 0.82 0.95
C SER A 54 20.17 1.72 0.52
N GLU A 55 19.70 1.57 -0.73
CA GLU A 55 18.52 2.26 -1.23
C GLU A 55 17.33 1.31 -1.31
N ARG A 56 16.17 1.76 -0.82
CA ARG A 56 14.88 1.09 -0.97
C ARG A 56 13.93 1.98 -1.75
N ARG A 57 13.40 1.48 -2.86
CA ARG A 57 12.46 2.22 -3.71
C ARG A 57 11.11 1.54 -3.68
N PHE A 58 10.06 2.30 -3.44
CA PHE A 58 8.70 1.79 -3.46
C PHE A 58 7.68 2.88 -3.80
N GLN A 59 6.49 2.45 -4.20
CA GLN A 59 5.33 3.31 -4.39
C GLN A 59 4.27 2.99 -3.35
N ILE A 60 3.68 4.03 -2.74
CA ILE A 60 2.56 3.85 -1.81
C ILE A 60 1.26 3.72 -2.59
N VAL A 61 0.60 2.58 -2.48
CA VAL A 61 -0.63 2.24 -3.22
C VAL A 61 -1.73 1.73 -2.28
N GLY A 62 -2.91 1.44 -2.83
CA GLY A 62 -4.00 0.82 -2.09
C GLY A 62 -3.66 -0.60 -1.64
N VAL A 63 -4.34 -1.09 -0.60
CA VAL A 63 -4.15 -2.49 -0.11
C VAL A 63 -4.41 -3.51 -1.22
N ASP A 64 -5.29 -3.16 -2.13
CA ASP A 64 -5.75 -4.00 -3.24
C ASP A 64 -4.76 -4.02 -4.42
N GLU A 65 -3.88 -3.03 -4.50
CA GLU A 65 -2.87 -2.85 -5.55
C GLU A 65 -1.45 -3.23 -5.05
N ALA A 66 -1.34 -3.58 -3.78
CA ALA A 66 -0.07 -3.83 -3.13
C ALA A 66 0.58 -5.10 -3.67
N ASP A 67 1.82 -4.95 -4.12
CA ASP A 67 2.64 -6.03 -4.66
C ASP A 67 4.11 -5.74 -4.33
N ALA A 68 4.64 -6.44 -3.33
CA ALA A 68 6.00 -6.24 -2.86
C ALA A 68 7.05 -6.60 -3.93
N ALA A 69 6.74 -7.51 -4.86
CA ALA A 69 7.67 -7.91 -5.90
C ALA A 69 7.87 -6.79 -6.93
N GLU A 70 6.84 -5.98 -7.17
CA GLU A 70 6.88 -4.81 -8.06
C GLU A 70 7.22 -3.50 -7.33
N GLY A 71 7.58 -3.57 -6.04
CA GLY A 71 7.86 -2.38 -5.24
C GLY A 71 6.61 -1.54 -4.92
N ARG A 72 5.41 -2.13 -5.00
CA ARG A 72 4.14 -1.49 -4.63
C ARG A 72 3.76 -1.86 -3.20
N VAL A 73 3.73 -0.88 -2.32
CA VAL A 73 3.51 -1.07 -0.89
C VAL A 73 2.15 -0.49 -0.49
N ALA A 74 1.36 -1.27 0.25
CA ALA A 74 0.10 -0.78 0.77
C ALA A 74 0.32 0.40 1.73
N PHE A 75 -0.53 1.43 1.67
CA PHE A 75 -0.50 2.54 2.64
C PHE A 75 -0.64 2.09 4.11
N THR A 76 -1.15 0.88 4.34
CA THR A 76 -1.28 0.27 5.67
C THR A 76 0.01 -0.34 6.20
N SER A 77 1.02 -0.55 5.35
CA SER A 77 2.30 -1.15 5.74
C SER A 77 3.10 -0.26 6.69
N PRO A 78 3.90 -0.84 7.63
CA PRO A 78 4.70 -0.07 8.57
C PRO A 78 5.63 0.94 7.90
N ILE A 79 6.27 0.54 6.78
CA ILE A 79 7.18 1.41 6.03
C ILE A 79 6.45 2.60 5.38
N ALA A 80 5.27 2.38 4.80
CA ALA A 80 4.46 3.45 4.23
C ALA A 80 4.02 4.44 5.33
N ARG A 81 3.62 3.94 6.50
CA ARG A 81 3.22 4.78 7.65
C ARG A 81 4.37 5.60 8.20
N ALA A 82 5.58 5.03 8.25
CA ALA A 82 6.78 5.72 8.76
C ALA A 82 7.18 6.92 7.90
N VAL A 83 6.96 6.83 6.57
CA VAL A 83 7.32 7.90 5.62
C VAL A 83 6.17 8.84 5.31
N THR A 84 4.91 8.44 5.52
CA THR A 84 3.75 9.27 5.16
C THR A 84 3.80 10.63 5.87
N GLY A 85 3.76 11.71 5.11
CA GLY A 85 3.84 13.09 5.60
C GLY A 85 5.25 13.66 5.75
N LYS A 86 6.29 12.83 5.60
CA LYS A 86 7.70 13.27 5.60
C LYS A 86 8.08 13.95 4.29
N LYS A 87 9.07 14.83 4.32
CA LYS A 87 9.65 15.49 3.15
C LYS A 87 11.00 14.87 2.79
N VAL A 88 11.50 15.20 1.60
CA VAL A 88 12.88 14.83 1.19
C VAL A 88 13.87 15.39 2.21
N GLY A 89 14.78 14.54 2.69
CA GLY A 89 15.77 14.84 3.71
C GLY A 89 15.32 14.55 5.15
N ASP A 90 14.05 14.22 5.39
CA ASP A 90 13.58 13.86 6.71
C ASP A 90 13.98 12.43 7.10
N ALA A 91 14.25 12.23 8.39
CA ALA A 91 14.42 10.90 8.95
C ALA A 91 13.06 10.22 9.17
N ALA A 92 12.97 8.96 8.74
CA ALA A 92 11.87 8.04 8.95
C ALA A 92 12.36 6.85 9.80
N GLU A 93 11.69 6.62 10.93
CA GLU A 93 11.98 5.50 11.81
C GLU A 93 11.08 4.32 11.46
N LEU A 94 11.69 3.24 10.98
CA LEU A 94 11.02 2.00 10.65
C LEU A 94 11.16 1.01 11.81
N ALA A 95 10.06 0.73 12.50
CA ALA A 95 10.00 -0.35 13.47
C ALA A 95 9.96 -1.71 12.74
N THR A 96 11.03 -2.49 12.85
CA THR A 96 11.11 -3.86 12.35
C THR A 96 11.15 -4.85 13.52
N ALA A 97 10.94 -6.14 13.23
CA ALA A 97 11.07 -7.19 14.25
C ALA A 97 12.47 -7.27 14.88
N SER A 98 13.50 -6.77 14.18
CA SER A 98 14.90 -6.76 14.61
C SER A 98 15.32 -5.48 15.32
N GLY A 99 14.43 -4.48 15.43
CA GLY A 99 14.71 -3.18 16.04
C GLY A 99 14.22 -2.00 15.19
N THR A 100 14.45 -0.78 15.68
CA THR A 100 14.16 0.45 14.94
C THR A 100 15.30 0.75 13.98
N GLU A 101 14.99 0.84 12.70
CA GLU A 101 15.91 1.26 11.65
C GLU A 101 15.63 2.71 11.27
N SER A 102 16.67 3.54 11.15
CA SER A 102 16.54 4.93 10.71
C SER A 102 16.89 5.04 9.23
N LEU A 103 15.98 5.62 8.45
CA LEU A 103 16.07 5.78 7.01
C LEU A 103 15.86 7.25 6.66
N VAL A 104 16.50 7.73 5.58
CA VAL A 104 16.31 9.10 5.09
C VAL A 104 15.48 9.07 3.81
N VAL A 105 14.47 9.95 3.72
CA VAL A 105 13.57 10.13 2.56
C VAL A 105 14.21 10.98 1.46
#